data_AF-A0A5S4F9U0-F1
#
_entry.id   AF-A0A5S4F9U0-F1
#
_cell.length_a   1.000
_cell.length_b   1.000
_cell.length_c   1.000
_cell.angle_alpha   90.00
_cell.angle_beta   90.00
_cell.angle_gamma   90.00
#
_symmetry.space_group_name_H-M   'P 1'
#
loop_
_entity.id
_entity.type
_entity.pdbx_description
1 polymer ?
#
loop_
_entity_poly.entity_id
_entity_poly.type
_entity_poly.pdbx_seq_one_letter_code
_entity_poly.pdbx_strand_id
1 'polypeptide(L)' 'MLLIDESGQLRHLEILEANPPGIFEESARAAFRITPFSPGQRGGEAVKCRMIVKIDFTLTGIEGARLE' A
#
# COMPACT_ATOMS: atom_id res chain seq x y z
N MET A 1 6.52 -3.30 -2.77
CA MET A 1 6.28 -3.79 -4.13
C MET A 1 4.98 -4.57 -4.18
N LEU A 2 4.18 -4.29 -5.20
CA LEU A 2 2.88 -4.91 -5.44
C LEU A 2 2.90 -5.63 -6.78
N LEU A 3 2.19 -6.74 -6.86
CA LEU A 3 1.86 -7.45 -8.10
C LEU A 3 0.34 -7.56 -8.20
N ILE A 4 -0.23 -6.94 -9.21
CA ILE A 4 -1.67 -6.95 -9.48
C ILE A 4 -1.88 -7.67 -10.81
N ASP A 5 -2.80 -8.63 -10.84
CA ASP A 5 -3.11 -9.37 -12.05
C ASP A 5 -4.12 -8.63 -12.95
N GLU A 6 -4.48 -9.25 -14.08
CA GLU A 6 -5.40 -8.69 -15.07
C GLU A 6 -6.83 -8.50 -14.53
N SER A 7 -7.18 -9.13 -13.41
CA SER A 7 -8.48 -8.97 -12.73
C SER A 7 -8.48 -7.86 -11.67
N GLY A 8 -7.33 -7.25 -11.41
CA GLY A 8 -7.17 -6.27 -10.32
C GLY A 8 -6.93 -6.92 -8.96
N GLN A 9 -6.69 -8.23 -8.88
CA GLN A 9 -6.36 -8.88 -7.62
C GLN A 9 -4.90 -8.67 -7.25
N LEU A 10 -4.67 -8.26 -6.00
CA LEU A 10 -3.33 -8.20 -5.44
C LEU A 10 -2.81 -9.63 -5.20
N ARG A 11 -1.86 -10.06 -6.04
CA ARG A 11 -1.25 -11.39 -5.97
C ARG A 11 -0.01 -11.46 -5.09
N HIS A 12 0.70 -10.35 -4.96
CA HIS A 12 1.91 -10.28 -4.14
C HIS A 12 2.09 -8.91 -3.53
N LEU A 13 2.52 -8.91 -2.27
CA LEU A 13 2.90 -7.72 -1.52
C LEU A 13 4.20 -8.01 -0.77
N GLU A 14 5.18 -7.17 -1.02
CA GLU A 14 6.48 -7.17 -0.35
C GLU A 14 6.81 -5.76 0.13
N ILE A 15 7.35 -5.64 1.34
CA ILE A 15 7.88 -4.37 1.85
C ILE A 15 9.37 -4.37 1.54
N LEU A 16 9.81 -3.39 0.75
CA LEU A 16 11.20 -3.28 0.34
C LEU A 16 12.03 -2.54 1.40
N GLU A 17 11.44 -1.53 2.02
CA GLU A 17 12.08 -0.68 3.02
C GLU A 17 11.01 -0.12 3.96
N ALA A 18 11.37 0.09 5.22
CA ALA A 18 10.56 0.78 6.21
C ALA A 18 11.48 1.54 7.17
N ASN A 19 11.07 2.76 7.53
CA ASN A 19 11.79 3.58 8.49
C ASN A 19 10.80 4.31 9.41
N PRO A 20 10.84 4.06 10.73
CA PRO A 20 11.62 3.03 11.43
C PRO A 20 11.16 1.60 11.06
N PRO A 21 12.06 0.60 11.13
CA PRO A 21 11.69 -0.79 10.88
C PRO A 21 10.83 -1.36 12.02
N GLY A 22 9.86 -2.19 11.69
CA GLY A 22 8.96 -2.91 12.58
C GLY A 22 7.75 -2.13 13.09
N ILE A 23 7.56 -0.87 12.67
CA ILE A 23 6.52 0.02 13.24
C ILE A 23 5.29 0.12 12.34
N PHE A 24 5.47 0.37 11.05
CA PHE A 24 4.36 0.70 10.13
C PHE A 24 4.04 -0.41 9.15
N GLU A 25 4.86 -1.45 9.09
CA GLU A 25 4.79 -2.50 8.10
C GLU A 25 3.46 -3.26 8.14
N GLU A 26 2.98 -3.64 9.32
CA GLU A 26 1.73 -4.39 9.41
C GLU A 26 0.52 -3.53 9.06
N SER A 27 0.53 -2.26 9.46
CA SER A 27 -0.49 -1.28 9.07
C SER A 27 -0.52 -1.08 7.56
N ALA A 28 0.64 -0.95 6.92
CA ALA A 28 0.75 -0.91 5.46
C ALA A 28 0.18 -2.19 4.85
N ARG A 29 0.63 -3.38 5.29
CA ARG A 29 0.12 -4.67 4.78
C ARG A 29 -1.39 -4.77 4.89
N ALA A 30 -1.96 -4.40 6.04
CA ALA A 30 -3.41 -4.42 6.27
C ALA A 30 -4.15 -3.52 5.28
N ALA A 31 -3.68 -2.29 5.08
CA ALA A 31 -4.29 -1.35 4.13
C ALA A 31 -4.30 -1.90 2.70
N PHE A 32 -3.17 -2.37 2.17
CA PHE A 32 -3.13 -2.90 0.79
C PHE A 32 -3.94 -4.20 0.63
N ARG A 33 -4.03 -5.06 1.65
CA ARG A 33 -4.81 -6.31 1.54
C ARG A 33 -6.30 -6.07 1.32
N ILE A 34 -6.85 -4.99 1.87
CA ILE A 34 -8.27 -4.65 1.74
C ILE A 34 -8.55 -3.64 0.63
N THR A 35 -7.50 -3.11 -0.01
CA THR A 35 -7.65 -2.10 -1.05
C THR A 35 -8.05 -2.78 -2.36
N PRO A 36 -9.15 -2.34 -3.01
CA PRO A 36 -9.45 -2.78 -4.37
C PRO A 36 -8.48 -2.11 -5.36
N PHE A 37 -7.86 -2.89 -6.24
CA PHE A 37 -6.99 -2.38 -7.29
C PHE A 37 -7.63 -2.55 -8.66
N SER A 38 -7.37 -1.59 -9.54
CA SER A 38 -7.56 -1.77 -10.97
C SER A 38 -6.30 -2.41 -11.58
N PRO A 39 -6.45 -3.31 -12.56
CA PRO A 39 -5.32 -3.84 -13.30
C PRO A 39 -4.61 -2.73 -14.10
N GLY A 40 -3.37 -3.00 -14.52
CA GLY A 40 -2.72 -2.16 -15.53
C GLY A 40 -3.51 -2.22 -16.84
N GLN A 41 -3.38 -1.18 -17.67
CA GLN A 41 -4.03 -1.11 -18.96
C GLN A 41 -2.98 -0.85 -20.05
N ARG A 42 -3.01 -1.64 -21.13
CA ARG A 42 -2.17 -1.44 -22.31
C ARG A 42 -3.02 -1.61 -23.55
N GLY A 43 -3.19 -0.54 -24.33
CA GLY A 43 -4.02 -0.58 -25.54
C GLY A 43 -5.51 -0.89 -25.27
N GLY A 44 -6.00 -0.62 -24.07
CA GLY A 44 -7.38 -0.94 -23.66
C GLY A 44 -7.57 -2.36 -23.11
N GLU A 45 -6.50 -3.16 -23.07
CA GLU A 45 -6.52 -4.49 -22.47
C GLU A 45 -5.94 -4.47 -21.05
N ALA A 46 -6.61 -5.18 -20.15
CA ALA A 46 -6.13 -5.37 -18.79
C ALA A 46 -4.89 -6.25 -18.78
N VAL A 47 -3.82 -5.77 -18.16
CA VAL A 47 -2.53 -6.46 -18.09
C VAL A 47 -2.02 -6.52 -16.65
N LYS A 48 -1.32 -7.61 -16.34
CA LYS A 48 -0.59 -7.77 -15.09
C LYS A 48 0.42 -6.65 -14.90
N CYS A 49 0.45 -6.08 -13.70
CA CYS A 49 1.28 -4.93 -13.37
C CYS A 49 2.10 -5.19 -12.10
N ARG A 50 3.36 -4.72 -12.11
CA ARG A 50 4.25 -4.68 -10.95
C ARG A 50 4.59 -3.23 -10.65
N MET A 51 4.42 -2.81 -9.40
CA MET A 51 4.68 -1.42 -9.00
C MET A 51 5.35 -1.32 -7.62
N ILE A 52 6.09 -0.24 -7.43
CA ILE A 52 6.65 0.16 -6.13
C ILE A 52 5.93 1.43 -5.72
N VAL A 53 5.39 1.43 -4.51
CA VAL A 53 4.66 2.56 -3.92
C VAL A 53 5.40 2.98 -2.67
N LYS A 54 5.66 4.28 -2.55
CA LYS A 54 6.16 4.89 -1.32
C LYS A 54 4.96 5.43 -0.53
N ILE A 55 4.99 5.23 0.79
CA ILE A 55 3.92 5.65 1.70
C ILE A 55 4.59 6.44 2.81
N ASP A 56 4.06 7.61 3.10
CA ASP A 56 4.49 8.44 4.21
C ASP A 56 3.37 8.43 5.27
N PHE A 57 3.72 8.08 6.50
CA PHE A 57 2.82 8.11 7.64
C PHE A 57 2.92 9.48 8.31
N THR A 58 1.85 10.27 8.22
CA THR A 58 1.77 11.59 8.85
C THR A 58 0.79 11.56 10.00
N LEU A 59 1.22 12.03 11.17
CA LEU A 59 0.32 12.24 12.30
C LEU A 59 -0.50 13.51 12.04
N THR A 60 -1.74 13.37 11.59
CA THR A 60 -2.68 14.49 11.46
C THR A 60 -3.56 14.58 12.70
N GLY A 61 -3.17 15.46 13.64
CA GLY A 61 -3.99 15.87 14.78
C GLY A 61 -4.01 14.87 15.96
N ILE A 62 -3.34 15.24 17.05
CA ILE A 62 -3.77 14.85 18.39
C ILE A 62 -4.84 15.85 18.82
N GLU A 63 -6.12 15.58 18.53
CA GLU A 63 -7.18 16.26 19.26
C GLU A 63 -7.17 15.78 20.72
N GLY A 64 -6.60 16.60 21.60
CA GLY A 64 -6.86 16.49 23.04
C GLY A 64 -5.74 15.97 23.95
N ALA A 65 -4.48 15.86 23.52
CA ALA A 65 -3.39 15.63 24.48
C ALA A 65 -3.02 16.94 25.19
N ARG A 66 -3.92 17.44 26.07
CA ARG A 66 -3.53 18.37 27.13
C ARG A 66 -2.68 17.56 28.11
N LEU A 67 -1.38 17.74 28.04
CA LEU A 67 -0.50 17.33 29.13
C LEU A 67 -0.68 18.36 30.24
N GLU A 68 -1.28 17.93 31.35
CA GLU A 68 -1.25 18.65 32.64
C GLU A 68 0.12 18.52 33.30
#